data_AF-A0A2V8P8L9-F1
#
_entry.id   AF-A0A2V8P8L9-F1
#
_cell.length_a   1.000
_cell.length_b   1.000
_cell.length_c   1.000
_cell.angle_alpha   90.00
_cell.angle_beta   90.00
_cell.angle_gamma   90.00
#
_symmetry.space_group_name_H-M   'P 1'
#
loop_
_entity.id
_entity.type
_entity.pdbx_description
1 polymer ?
#
loop_
_entity_poly.entity_id
_entity_poly.type
_entity_poly.pdbx_seq_one_letter_code
_entity_poly.pdbx_strand_id
1 'polypeptide(L)'
;MTITLKPDLEDELATRAKAVGLSTEEFVNRELEKLVVSASAESRLTPEERARLWEEWLESHAVVGPPLSDYAVSRKSIYKEREDAQL
;
A
#
# COMPACT_ATOMS: atom_id res chain seq x y z
N MET A 1 25.78 0.74 -21.10
CA MET A 1 24.74 1.59 -21.72
C MET A 1 24.72 2.89 -20.94
N THR A 2 24.75 4.04 -21.60
CA THR A 2 24.82 5.35 -20.92
C THR A 2 23.52 6.11 -21.19
N ILE A 3 22.91 6.68 -20.14
CA ILE A 3 21.66 7.44 -20.24
C ILE A 3 21.99 8.92 -20.05
N THR A 4 21.54 9.76 -20.98
CA THR A 4 21.70 11.22 -20.88
C THR A 4 20.52 11.83 -20.13
N LEU A 5 20.79 12.50 -19.01
CA LEU A 5 19.79 13.20 -18.21
C LEU A 5 19.73 14.70 -18.59
N LYS A 6 18.61 15.35 -18.28
CA LYS A 6 18.52 16.81 -18.33
C LYS A 6 19.36 17.39 -17.17
N PRO A 7 20.05 18.52 -17.36
CA PRO A 7 20.93 19.10 -16.34
C PRO A 7 20.19 19.38 -15.02
N ASP A 8 19.01 20.01 -15.09
CA ASP A 8 18.21 20.29 -13.89
C ASP A 8 17.83 19.03 -13.10
N LEU A 9 17.63 17.91 -13.81
CA LEU A 9 17.28 16.63 -13.20
C LEU A 9 18.50 15.97 -12.54
N GLU A 10 19.67 16.09 -13.15
CA GLU A 10 20.92 15.56 -12.59
C GLU A 10 21.28 16.26 -11.27
N ASP A 11 21.17 17.59 -11.22
CA ASP A 11 21.42 18.39 -10.00
C ASP A 11 20.46 18.01 -8.87
N GLU A 12 19.18 17.82 -9.20
CA GLU A 12 18.18 17.39 -8.23
C GLU A 12 18.45 15.98 -7.71
N LEU A 13 18.78 15.04 -8.59
CA LEU A 13 19.12 13.66 -8.22
C LEU A 13 20.38 13.60 -7.35
N ALA A 14 21.41 14.38 -7.68
CA ALA A 14 22.62 14.48 -6.87
C ALA A 14 22.34 15.03 -5.47
N THR A 15 21.48 16.05 -5.37
CA THR A 15 21.04 16.62 -4.08
C THR A 15 20.30 15.58 -3.23
N ARG A 16 19.36 14.85 -3.84
CA ARG A 16 18.59 13.80 -3.18
C ARG A 16 19.47 12.61 -2.77
N ALA A 17 20.41 12.20 -3.61
CA ALA A 17 21.37 11.14 -3.31
C ALA A 17 22.24 11.49 -2.09
N LYS A 18 22.76 12.72 -2.05
CA LYS A 18 23.54 13.23 -0.91
C LYS A 18 22.73 13.26 0.39
N ALA A 19 21.45 13.63 0.33
CA ALA A 19 20.58 13.65 1.50
C ALA A 19 20.37 12.26 2.12
N VAL A 20 20.47 11.19 1.32
CA VAL A 20 20.38 9.80 1.79
C VAL A 20 21.75 9.12 1.92
N GLY A 21 22.85 9.87 1.78
CA GLY A 21 24.21 9.36 1.92
C GLY A 21 24.67 8.40 0.82
N LEU A 22 24.06 8.46 -0.36
CA LEU A 22 24.39 7.62 -1.52
C LEU A 22 25.07 8.44 -2.61
N SER A 23 25.83 7.77 -3.48
CA SER A 23 26.21 8.36 -4.77
C SER A 23 24.99 8.54 -5.67
N THR A 24 25.07 9.45 -6.64
CA THR A 24 24.00 9.68 -7.61
C THR A 24 23.65 8.41 -8.38
N GLU A 25 24.65 7.61 -8.74
CA GLU A 25 24.45 6.34 -9.46
C GLU A 25 23.72 5.30 -8.60
N GLU A 26 24.15 5.08 -7.35
CA GLU A 26 23.48 4.15 -6.44
C GLU A 26 22.04 4.57 -6.15
N PHE A 27 21.81 5.87 -5.98
CA PHE A 27 20.47 6.42 -5.79
C PHE A 27 19.58 6.14 -7.01
N VAL A 28 20.06 6.44 -8.21
CA VAL A 28 19.31 6.22 -9.46
C VAL A 28 19.00 4.74 -9.65
N ASN A 29 19.98 3.85 -9.49
CA ASN A 29 19.77 2.41 -9.62
C ASN A 29 18.71 1.91 -8.62
N ARG A 30 18.79 2.33 -7.36
CA ARG A 30 17.79 1.97 -6.35
C ARG A 30 16.38 2.44 -6.71
N GLU A 31 16.23 3.67 -7.20
CA GLU A 31 14.90 4.16 -7.59
C GLU A 31 14.38 3.46 -8.85
N LEU A 32 15.24 3.13 -9.81
CA LEU A 32 14.86 2.35 -11.00
C LEU A 32 14.47 0.91 -10.63
N GLU A 33 15.18 0.26 -9.71
CA GLU A 33 14.83 -1.07 -9.20
C GLU A 33 13.44 -1.07 -8.56
N LYS A 34 13.13 -0.07 -7.74
CA LYS A 34 11.78 0.07 -7.14
C LYS A 34 10.70 0.21 -8.22
N LEU A 35 10.96 0.99 -9.27
CA LEU A 35 10.03 1.16 -10.38
C LEU A 35 9.78 -0.16 -11.13
N VAL A 36 10.84 -0.93 -11.37
CA VAL A 36 10.73 -2.27 -12.00
C VAL A 36 9.90 -3.21 -11.12
N VAL A 37 10.15 -3.22 -9.81
CA VAL A 37 9.38 -4.04 -8.87
C VAL A 37 7.91 -3.60 -8.81
N SER A 38 7.65 -2.29 -8.76
CA SER A 38 6.27 -1.77 -8.71
C SER A 38 5.51 -1.96 -10.02
N ALA A 39 6.19 -1.86 -11.17
CA ALA A 39 5.57 -2.12 -12.46
C ALA A 39 5.19 -3.61 -12.61
N SER A 40 5.99 -4.51 -12.03
CA SER A 40 5.62 -5.94 -11.94
C SER A 40 4.47 -6.21 -10.95
N ALA A 41 4.06 -5.23 -10.15
CA ALA A 41 2.97 -5.36 -9.18
C ALA A 41 1.61 -4.92 -9.75
N GLU A 42 1.55 -4.42 -10.99
CA GLU A 42 0.30 -4.46 -11.76
C GLU A 42 -0.21 -5.90 -11.72
N SER A 43 -1.42 -6.10 -11.17
CA SER A 43 -1.84 -7.42 -10.70
C SER A 43 -1.68 -8.45 -11.82
N ARG A 44 -0.74 -9.39 -11.64
CA ARG A 44 -0.56 -10.54 -12.56
C ARG A 44 -1.83 -11.37 -12.71
N LEU A 45 -2.79 -11.16 -11.82
CA LEU A 45 -4.07 -11.83 -11.79
C LEU A 45 -5.02 -11.17 -12.77
N THR A 46 -5.63 -11.98 -13.63
CA THR A 46 -6.78 -11.53 -14.44
C THR A 46 -7.95 -11.17 -13.52
N PRO A 47 -8.94 -10.40 -14.00
CA PRO A 47 -10.16 -10.12 -13.23
C PRO A 47 -10.84 -11.39 -12.68
N GLU A 48 -10.84 -12.47 -13.46
CA GLU A 48 -11.43 -13.76 -13.10
C GLU A 48 -10.62 -14.45 -11.98
N GLU A 49 -9.30 -14.42 -12.05
CA GLU A 49 -8.44 -14.98 -11.01
C GLU A 49 -8.58 -14.20 -9.70
N ARG A 50 -8.75 -12.87 -9.77
CA ARG A 50 -9.03 -12.03 -8.60
C ARG A 50 -10.38 -12.38 -7.97
N ALA A 51 -11.43 -12.57 -8.79
CA ALA A 51 -12.75 -12.95 -8.30
C ALA A 51 -12.70 -14.31 -7.59
N ARG A 52 -12.03 -15.29 -8.20
CA ARG A 52 -11.86 -16.62 -7.61
C ARG A 52 -11.13 -16.59 -6.27
N LEU A 53 -9.98 -15.90 -6.18
CA LEU A 53 -9.23 -15.82 -4.93
C LEU A 53 -10.01 -15.08 -3.83
N TRP A 54 -10.83 -14.12 -4.21
CA TRP A 54 -11.72 -13.43 -3.28
C TRP A 54 -12.81 -14.36 -2.73
N GLU A 55 -13.45 -15.14 -3.59
CA GLU A 55 -14.43 -16.16 -3.18
C GLU A 55 -13.81 -17.21 -2.26
N GLU A 56 -12.63 -17.74 -2.62
CA GLU A 56 -11.89 -18.70 -1.80
C GLU A 56 -11.51 -18.12 -0.42
N TRP A 57 -11.10 -16.85 -0.37
CA TRP A 57 -10.84 -16.14 0.88
C TRP A 57 -12.11 -16.00 1.74
N LEU A 58 -13.25 -15.66 1.14
CA LEU A 58 -14.53 -15.59 1.84
C LEU A 58 -14.94 -16.95 2.40
N GLU A 59 -14.82 -18.01 1.61
CA GLU A 59 -15.13 -19.39 2.03
C GLU A 59 -14.23 -19.86 3.18
N SER A 60 -12.96 -19.45 3.18
CA SER A 60 -12.01 -19.77 4.26
C SER A 60 -12.39 -19.12 5.60
N HIS A 61 -13.19 -18.06 5.58
CA HIS A 61 -13.68 -17.37 6.77
C HIS A 61 -15.15 -17.76 7.02
N ALA A 62 -15.37 -19.03 7.37
CA ALA A 62 -16.67 -19.42 7.92
C ALA A 62 -16.97 -18.56 9.16
N VAL A 63 -18.11 -17.88 9.16
CA VAL A 63 -18.58 -17.15 10.34
C VAL A 63 -19.00 -18.18 11.39
N VAL A 64 -18.07 -18.57 12.25
CA VAL A 64 -18.30 -19.56 13.33
C VAL A 64 -19.01 -18.93 14.54
N GLY A 65 -19.17 -17.60 14.56
CA GLY A 65 -19.78 -16.87 15.66
C GLY A 65 -21.30 -16.69 15.52
N PRO A 66 -22.03 -16.51 16.64
CA PRO A 66 -23.41 -16.06 16.58
C PRO A 66 -23.51 -14.69 15.90
N PRO A 67 -24.64 -14.36 15.24
CA PRO A 67 -24.86 -13.03 14.70
C PRO A 67 -24.63 -11.96 15.76
N LEU A 68 -24.09 -10.81 15.34
CA LEU A 68 -23.97 -9.64 16.21
C LEU A 68 -25.36 -9.25 16.71
N SER A 69 -25.46 -8.88 17.99
CA SER A 69 -26.72 -8.39 18.56
C SER A 69 -27.06 -7.01 18.00
N ASP A 70 -28.35 -6.66 17.98
CA ASP A 70 -28.83 -5.33 17.57
C ASP A 70 -28.12 -4.20 18.34
N TYR A 71 -27.81 -4.44 19.61
CA TYR A 71 -27.03 -3.49 20.41
C TYR A 71 -25.61 -3.34 19.89
N ALA A 72 -24.90 -4.44 19.57
CA ALA A 72 -23.52 -4.41 19.10
C ALA A 72 -23.36 -3.63 17.78
N VAL A 73 -24.34 -3.74 16.88
CA VAL A 73 -24.39 -2.97 15.62
C VAL A 73 -25.02 -1.58 15.76
N SER A 74 -25.54 -1.23 16.95
CA SER A 74 -26.18 0.07 17.16
C SER A 74 -25.16 1.21 17.16
N ARG A 75 -25.59 2.38 16.69
CA ARG A 75 -24.81 3.64 16.81
C ARG A 75 -24.37 3.90 18.24
N LYS A 76 -25.22 3.60 19.23
CA LYS A 76 -24.93 3.79 20.67
C LYS A 76 -23.75 2.94 21.14
N SER A 77 -23.61 1.71 20.64
CA SER A 77 -22.45 0.85 20.91
C SER A 77 -21.17 1.42 20.28
N ILE A 78 -21.27 1.86 19.01
CA ILE A 78 -20.11 2.35 18.23
C ILE A 78 -19.54 3.67 18.78
N TYR A 79 -20.38 4.54 19.32
CA TYR A 79 -19.98 5.89 19.78
C TYR A 79 -19.84 6.03 21.30
N LYS A 80 -19.98 4.94 22.07
CA LYS A 80 -20.00 4.99 23.54
C LYS A 80 -18.80 5.73 24.14
N GLU A 81 -17.58 5.43 23.67
CA GLU A 81 -16.36 6.09 24.16
C GLU A 81 -16.26 7.58 23.80
N ARG A 82 -16.94 8.04 22.73
CA ARG A 82 -16.95 9.48 22.37
C ARG A 82 -17.90 10.28 23.22
N GLU A 83 -19.00 9.68 23.67
CA GLU A 83 -19.98 10.35 24.55
C GLU A 83 -19.44 10.43 25.99
N ASP A 84 -18.74 9.40 26.46
CA ASP A 84 -18.14 9.36 27.81
C ASP A 84 -16.92 10.30 27.95
N ALA A 85 -16.19 10.59 26.87
CA ALA A 85 -15.04 11.51 26.86
C ALA A 85 -15.41 13.00 26.78
N GLN A 86 -16.70 13.34 26.71
CA GLN A 86 -17.21 14.72 26.63
C GLN A 86 -17.83 15.21 27.94
N LEU A 87 -17.68 14.45 29.04
CA LEU A 87 -18.15 14.79 30.39
C LEU A 87 -17.00 15.06 31.34
#